data_AF-A0A4Q9B171-F1
#
_entry.id   AF-A0A4Q9B171-F1
#
_cell.length_a   1.000
_cell.length_b   1.000
_cell.length_c   1.000
_cell.angle_alpha   90.00
_cell.angle_beta   90.00
_cell.angle_gamma   90.00
#
_symmetry.space_group_name_H-M   'P 1'
#
loop_
_entity.id
_entity.type
_entity.pdbx_description
1 polymer ?
#
loop_
_entity_poly.entity_id
_entity_poly.type
_entity_poly.pdbx_seq_one_letter_code
_entity_poly.pdbx_strand_id
1 'polypeptide(L)' 'MERWGSYLGKGVAVLGAVLFLLSLLRLDGAGVGAGLVVLLYGVGLALLAGVYGELKAVRALLEREVEKG' A
#
# COMPACT_ATOMS: atom_id res chain seq x y z
N MET A 1 -5.40 -10.63 9.41
CA MET A 1 -5.32 -9.19 9.05
C MET A 1 -4.44 -8.89 7.84
N GLU A 2 -3.39 -9.67 7.52
CA GLU A 2 -2.53 -9.42 6.32
C GLU A 2 -3.27 -9.37 4.99
N ARG A 3 -4.27 -10.24 4.79
CA ARG A 3 -5.09 -10.22 3.57
C ARG A 3 -5.77 -8.88 3.36
N TRP A 4 -6.32 -8.29 4.41
CA TRP A 4 -7.04 -7.01 4.32
C TRP A 4 -6.11 -5.83 4.01
N GLY A 5 -4.90 -5.79 4.61
CA GLY A 5 -3.89 -4.77 4.28
C GLY A 5 -3.39 -4.88 2.84
N SER A 6 -3.19 -6.09 2.33
CA SER A 6 -2.81 -6.32 0.93
C SER A 6 -3.93 -5.95 -0.05
N TYR A 7 -5.18 -6.28 0.26
CA TYR A 7 -6.34 -5.89 -0.56
C TYR A 7 -6.58 -4.38 -0.55
N LEU A 8 -6.40 -3.71 0.59
CA LEU A 8 -6.49 -2.26 0.71
C LEU A 8 -5.36 -1.58 -0.08
N GLY A 9 -4.12 -2.04 0.05
CA GLY A 9 -2.99 -1.50 -0.71
C GLY A 9 -3.19 -1.64 -2.22
N LYS A 10 -3.64 -2.82 -2.69
CA LYS A 10 -3.99 -3.04 -4.10
C LYS A 10 -5.17 -2.20 -4.55
N GLY A 11 -6.22 -2.10 -3.74
CA GLY A 11 -7.42 -1.31 -4.04
C GLY A 11 -7.12 0.18 -4.18
N VAL A 12 -6.31 0.74 -3.27
CA VAL A 12 -5.87 2.14 -3.32
C VAL A 12 -4.94 2.38 -4.53
N ALA A 13 -4.05 1.45 -4.85
CA ALA A 13 -3.20 1.54 -6.04
C ALA A 13 -4.02 1.54 -7.35
N VAL A 14 -5.02 0.66 -7.45
CA VAL A 14 -5.93 0.60 -8.61
C VAL A 14 -6.78 1.87 -8.72
N LEU A 15 -7.33 2.37 -7.60
CA LEU A 15 -8.05 3.64 -7.56
C LEU A 15 -7.17 4.82 -7.99
N GLY A 16 -5.92 4.87 -7.51
CA GLY A 16 -4.95 5.88 -7.92
C GLY A 16 -4.64 5.84 -9.42
N ALA A 17 -4.43 4.65 -9.98
CA ALA A 17 -4.18 4.47 -11.41
C ALA A 17 -5.38 4.89 -12.28
N VAL A 18 -6.61 4.51 -11.89
CA VAL A 18 -7.84 4.89 -12.60
C VAL A 18 -8.07 6.40 -12.54
N LEU A 19 -7.91 7.01 -11.36
CA LEU A 19 -8.04 8.47 -11.20
C LEU A 19 -6.99 9.21 -12.01
N PHE A 20 -5.74 8.74 -12.03
CA PHE A 20 -4.66 9.34 -12.83
C PHE A 20 -4.97 9.29 -14.33
N LEU A 21 -5.42 8.14 -14.84
CA LEU A 21 -5.83 7.97 -16.25
C LEU A 21 -7.01 8.87 -16.63
N LEU A 22 -8.05 8.93 -15.78
CA LEU A 22 -9.19 9.83 -15.98
C LEU A 22 -8.79 11.31 -15.94
N SER A 23 -7.78 11.65 -15.14
CA SER A 23 -7.23 13.00 -15.05
C SER A 23 -6.46 13.40 -16.31
N LEU A 24 -5.64 12.48 -16.86
CA LEU A 24 -4.90 12.72 -18.10
C LEU A 24 -5.86 12.94 -19.28
N LEU A 25 -6.99 12.24 -19.28
CA LEU A 25 -8.06 12.40 -20.28
C LEU A 25 -8.78 13.75 -20.19
N ARG A 26 -8.89 14.35 -18.99
CA ARG A 26 -9.54 15.67 -18.81
C ARG A 26 -8.62 16.85 -19.12
N LEU A 27 -7.30 16.67 -19.20
CA LEU A 27 -6.30 17.75 -19.37
C LEU A 27 -6.41 18.92 -18.37
N ASP A 28 -7.17 18.76 -17.29
CA ASP A 28 -7.23 19.72 -16.19
C ASP A 28 -6.03 19.45 -15.28
N GLY A 29 -5.06 20.37 -15.22
CA GLY A 29 -3.83 20.20 -14.43
C GLY A 29 -4.05 19.88 -12.94
N ALA A 30 -5.22 20.23 -12.40
CA ALA A 30 -5.65 19.86 -11.05
C ALA A 30 -5.92 18.35 -10.88
N GLY A 31 -6.44 17.68 -11.92
CA GLY A 31 -6.68 16.24 -11.90
C GLY A 31 -5.38 15.44 -11.84
N VAL A 32 -4.35 15.91 -12.55
CA VAL A 32 -3.03 15.26 -12.60
C VAL A 32 -2.35 15.30 -11.24
N GLY A 33 -2.43 16.44 -10.54
CA GLY A 33 -1.94 16.58 -9.18
C GLY A 33 -2.64 15.65 -8.19
N ALA A 34 -3.97 15.60 -8.21
CA ALA A 34 -4.75 14.73 -7.33
C ALA A 34 -4.47 13.24 -7.59
N GLY A 35 -4.41 12.82 -8.86
CA GLY A 35 -4.08 11.44 -9.24
C GLY A 35 -2.69 11.03 -8.78
N LEU A 36 -1.69 11.89 -8.94
CA LEU A 36 -0.33 11.65 -8.48
C LEU A 36 -0.25 11.50 -6.95
N VAL A 37 -0.93 12.37 -6.20
CA VAL A 37 -0.96 12.29 -4.73
C VAL A 37 -1.58 10.99 -4.24
N VAL A 38 -2.71 10.56 -4.82
CA VAL A 38 -3.38 9.30 -4.46
C VAL A 38 -2.49 8.10 -4.79
N LEU A 39 -1.79 8.13 -5.93
CA LEU A 39 -0.87 7.07 -6.32
C LEU A 39 0.31 6.97 -5.34
N LEU A 40 0.96 8.09 -5.02
CA LEU A 40 2.06 8.14 -4.05
C LEU A 40 1.62 7.68 -2.66
N TYR A 41 0.41 8.06 -2.23
CA TYR A 41 -0.16 7.63 -0.96
C TYR A 41 -0.41 6.11 -0.93
N GLY A 42 -0.96 5.57 -2.01
CA GLY A 42 -1.14 4.11 -2.18
C GLY A 42 0.17 3.34 -2.14
N VAL A 43 1.21 3.85 -2.80
CA VAL A 43 2.56 3.26 -2.76
C VAL A 43 3.12 3.29 -1.34
N GLY A 44 3.00 4.42 -0.63
CA GLY A 44 3.44 4.55 0.77
C GLY A 44 2.77 3.54 1.69
N LEU A 45 1.45 3.38 1.58
CA LEU A 45 0.69 2.40 2.35
C LEU A 45 1.11 0.96 2.03
N ALA A 46 1.39 0.63 0.77
CA ALA A 46 1.84 -0.70 0.37
C ALA A 46 3.23 -1.03 0.96
N LEU A 47 4.16 -0.07 0.95
CA LEU A 47 5.47 -0.22 1.57
C LEU A 47 5.38 -0.42 3.08
N LEU A 48 4.55 0.38 3.76
CA LEU A 48 4.28 0.24 5.20
C LEU A 48 3.70 -1.13 5.55
N ALA A 49 2.74 -1.62 4.75
CA ALA A 49 2.16 -2.94 4.95
C ALA A 49 3.20 -4.06 4.75
N GLY A 50 4.10 -3.91 3.77
CA GLY A 50 5.21 -4.84 3.54
C GLY A 50 6.16 -4.91 4.74
N VAL A 51 6.64 -3.75 5.21
CA VAL A 51 7.52 -3.67 6.39
C VAL A 51 6.86 -4.25 7.64
N TYR A 52 5.57 -3.98 7.85
CA TYR A 52 4.83 -4.53 8.99
C TYR A 52 4.69 -6.06 8.90
N GLY A 53 4.51 -6.61 7.70
CA GLY A 53 4.49 -8.05 7.45
C GLY A 53 5.81 -8.73 7.80
N GLU A 54 6.93 -8.14 7.36
CA GLU A 54 8.28 -8.62 7.68
C GLU A 54 8.54 -8.57 9.20
N LEU A 55 8.21 -7.46 9.87
CA LEU A 55 8.35 -7.33 11.32
C LEU A 55 7.56 -8.40 12.06
N LYS A 56 6.34 -8.68 11.61
CA LYS A 56 5.49 -9.72 12.19
C LYS A 56 6.07 -11.12 11.98
N ALA A 57 6.66 -11.39 10.81
CA ALA A 57 7.34 -12.66 10.53
C ALA A 57 8.56 -12.86 11.43
N VAL A 58 9.39 -11.83 11.59
CA VAL A 58 10.54 -11.84 12.51
C VAL A 58 10.09 -12.05 13.95
N ARG A 59 9.03 -11.34 14.39
CA ARG A 59 8.46 -11.54 15.73
C ARG A 59 8.03 -12.99 15.95
N ALA A 60 7.34 -13.60 14.99
CA ALA A 60 6.89 -14.99 15.11
C ALA A 60 8.05 -15.99 15.17
N LEU A 61 9.17 -15.71 14.49
CA LEU A 61 10.39 -16.52 14.60
C LEU A 61 11.03 -16.37 15.97
N LEU A 62 11.09 -15.14 16.49
CA LEU A 62 11.66 -14.86 17.81
C LEU A 62 10.86 -15.55 18.93
N GLU A 63 9.53 -15.48 18.87
CA GLU A 63 8.63 -16.15 19.83
C GLU A 63 8.84 -17.67 19.84
N ARG A 64 9.04 -18.29 18.67
CA ARG A 64 9.32 -19.73 18.56
C ARG A 64 10.68 -20.14 19.12
N GLU A 65 11.69 -19.28 19.00
CA GLU A 65 13.01 -19.57 19.56
C GLU A 65 13.01 -19.39 21.09
N VAL A 66 12.25 -18.42 21.61
CA VAL A 66 12.03 -18.27 23.06
C VAL A 66 11.28 -19.47 23.65
N GLU A 67 10.32 -20.05 22.93
CA GLU A 67 9.53 -21.19 23.41
C GLU A 67 10.30 -22.53 23.42
N LYS A 68 11.45 -22.59 22.72
CA LYS A 68 12.34 -23.76 22.67
C LYS A 68 13.50 -23.73 23.68
N GLY A 69 13.79 -22.56 24.26
CA GLY A 69 14.85 -22.35 25.25
C GLY A 69 14.33 -22.49 26.67
#